data_AF-C8WVS3-F1
#
_entry.id   AF-C8WVS3-F1
#
_cell.length_a   1.000
_cell.length_b   1.000
_cell.length_c   1.000
_cell.angle_alpha   90.00
_cell.angle_beta   90.00
_cell.angle_gamma   90.00
#
_symmetry.space_group_name_H-M   'P 1'
#
loop_
_entity.id
_entity.type
_entity.pdbx_description
1 polymer ?
#
loop_
_entity_poly.entity_id
_entity_poly.type
_entity_poly.pdbx_seq_one_letter_code
_entity_poly.pdbx_strand_id
1 'polypeptide(L)'
;MNEVIINVRDPHIEVQPAIANHELGTTATLAQIAQQNHAIAAINGTFFDAGGDNFPAGALEINGQFVYNEKGTLLGIGAQGQLTMLRATEELSLNVYDPTNPISNMWPWFLNTLSTNPMRVSVLTPFYGPRTRDSSSVVAEVENNKIVAIHDGITPIPSNGYDIEIGAGEAKTPIMQRVHVGDRAVWGDTVVSLDTGKTVPFSAYPNAIGAGPMLLNNGRIDIEPAKEGLDNYEVVDAVTLRSVVGFNSSGQLVFLTIHDANVYQEAQIAKALGLTYAMNLDGGSSTGLWYEGRYLTVPQRALATAIVVEER
;
A
#
# COMPACT_ATOMS: atom_id res chain seq x y z
N MET A 1 1.08 -23.92 -12.58
CA MET A 1 0.84 -22.99 -11.47
C MET A 1 1.65 -23.46 -10.28
N ASN A 2 2.08 -22.56 -9.42
CA ASN A 2 2.71 -22.87 -8.15
C ASN A 2 1.88 -22.24 -7.03
N GLU A 3 1.73 -22.95 -5.90
CA GLU A 3 1.02 -22.46 -4.74
C GLU A 3 1.82 -22.66 -3.45
N VAL A 4 1.64 -21.74 -2.50
CA VAL A 4 2.06 -21.88 -1.11
C VAL A 4 0.85 -21.62 -0.25
N ILE A 5 0.53 -22.57 0.63
CA ILE A 5 -0.62 -22.51 1.53
C ILE A 5 -0.11 -22.23 2.94
N ILE A 6 -0.59 -21.15 3.54
CA ILE A 6 -0.16 -20.66 4.85
C ILE A 6 -1.33 -20.75 5.82
N ASN A 7 -1.13 -21.41 6.95
CA ASN A 7 -2.10 -21.41 8.05
C ASN A 7 -1.88 -20.15 8.91
N VAL A 8 -2.62 -19.07 8.65
CA VAL A 8 -2.43 -17.80 9.39
C VAL A 8 -2.93 -17.85 10.83
N ARG A 9 -3.60 -18.95 11.23
CA ARG A 9 -4.02 -19.19 12.62
C ARG A 9 -2.92 -19.86 13.45
N ASP A 10 -1.84 -20.30 12.83
CA ASP A 10 -0.67 -20.75 13.57
C ASP A 10 -0.07 -19.56 14.33
N PRO A 11 0.06 -19.62 15.67
CA PRO A 11 0.59 -18.51 16.46
C PRO A 11 2.06 -18.18 16.16
N HIS A 12 2.78 -19.08 15.48
CA HIS A 12 4.16 -18.87 15.04
C HIS A 12 4.23 -18.22 13.66
N ILE A 13 3.11 -18.02 12.96
CA ILE A 13 3.10 -17.46 11.62
C ILE A 13 2.62 -16.01 11.67
N GLU A 14 3.39 -15.13 11.05
CA GLU A 14 2.99 -13.74 10.80
C GLU A 14 3.03 -13.45 9.30
N VAL A 15 2.06 -12.67 8.83
CA VAL A 15 1.99 -12.20 7.44
C VAL A 15 1.96 -10.69 7.45
N GLN A 16 2.77 -10.06 6.59
CA GLN A 16 2.79 -8.61 6.47
C GLN A 16 3.18 -8.16 5.06
N PRO A 17 2.76 -6.96 4.64
CA PRO A 17 3.36 -6.30 3.49
C PRO A 17 4.81 -5.93 3.77
N ALA A 18 5.63 -5.96 2.73
CA ALA A 18 7.01 -5.52 2.77
C ALA A 18 7.30 -4.55 1.62
N ILE A 19 8.07 -3.51 1.91
CA ILE A 19 8.58 -2.54 0.92
C ILE A 19 10.05 -2.87 0.67
N ALA A 20 10.46 -2.90 -0.60
CA ALA A 20 11.84 -3.10 -0.97
C ALA A 20 12.74 -2.07 -0.25
N ASN A 21 13.81 -2.55 0.38
CA ASN A 21 14.79 -1.72 1.10
C ASN A 21 14.19 -0.81 2.19
N HIS A 22 12.93 -1.07 2.61
CA HIS A 22 12.17 -0.25 3.56
C HIS A 22 11.94 1.21 3.11
N GLU A 23 12.04 1.50 1.80
CA GLU A 23 11.88 2.84 1.23
C GLU A 23 11.07 2.80 -0.07
N LEU A 24 10.04 3.64 -0.15
CA LEU A 24 9.17 3.78 -1.33
C LEU A 24 9.95 4.37 -2.52
N GLY A 25 9.61 3.92 -3.72
CA GLY A 25 10.33 4.30 -4.93
C GLY A 25 11.66 3.55 -5.12
N THR A 26 11.95 2.54 -4.29
CA THR A 26 13.08 1.62 -4.49
C THR A 26 12.59 0.24 -4.90
N THR A 27 13.48 -0.56 -5.48
CA THR A 27 13.16 -1.95 -5.89
C THR A 27 14.26 -2.91 -5.44
N ALA A 28 13.88 -4.18 -5.28
CA ALA A 28 14.79 -5.28 -4.97
C ALA A 28 14.27 -6.60 -5.56
N THR A 29 15.11 -7.63 -5.62
CA THR A 29 14.61 -8.98 -5.96
C THR A 29 13.69 -9.49 -4.84
N LEU A 30 12.70 -10.33 -5.17
CA LEU A 30 11.80 -10.89 -4.16
C LEU A 30 12.55 -11.64 -3.04
N ALA A 31 13.64 -12.34 -3.37
CA ALA A 31 14.49 -13.00 -2.38
C ALA A 31 15.18 -12.00 -1.43
N GLN A 32 15.60 -10.82 -1.92
CA GLN A 32 16.15 -9.78 -1.05
C GLN A 32 15.08 -9.20 -0.13
N ILE A 33 13.87 -8.94 -0.64
CA ILE A 33 12.75 -8.48 0.19
C ILE A 33 12.42 -9.54 1.26
N ALA A 34 12.35 -10.82 0.89
CA ALA A 34 12.15 -11.91 1.84
C ALA A 34 13.26 -11.95 2.91
N GLN A 35 14.53 -11.84 2.53
CA GLN A 35 15.67 -11.85 3.45
C GLN A 35 15.69 -10.64 4.40
N GLN A 36 15.37 -9.45 3.90
CA GLN A 36 15.27 -8.21 4.69
C GLN A 36 14.21 -8.32 5.80
N ASN A 37 13.20 -9.17 5.59
CA ASN A 37 12.11 -9.40 6.52
C ASN A 37 12.17 -10.80 7.15
N HIS A 38 13.31 -11.51 7.10
CA HIS A 38 13.45 -12.85 7.70
C HIS A 38 12.36 -13.87 7.30
N ALA A 39 11.81 -13.72 6.10
CA ALA A 39 10.64 -14.45 5.66
C ALA A 39 10.97 -15.91 5.30
N ILE A 40 10.01 -16.81 5.53
CA ILE A 40 10.00 -18.20 5.05
C ILE A 40 9.26 -18.34 3.72
N ALA A 41 8.35 -17.41 3.39
CA ALA A 41 7.66 -17.35 2.10
C ALA A 41 7.45 -15.90 1.66
N ALA A 42 7.41 -15.67 0.36
CA ALA A 42 7.07 -14.37 -0.19
C ALA A 42 6.41 -14.49 -1.58
N ILE A 43 5.45 -13.62 -1.85
CA ILE A 43 4.88 -13.36 -3.18
C ILE A 43 5.06 -11.87 -3.51
N ASN A 44 5.20 -11.50 -4.77
CA ASN A 44 5.22 -10.09 -5.15
C ASN A 44 3.92 -9.39 -4.70
N GLY A 45 3.98 -8.08 -4.46
CA GLY A 45 2.86 -7.32 -3.92
C GLY A 45 2.09 -6.54 -4.97
N THR A 46 1.91 -5.25 -4.68
CA THR A 46 1.13 -4.32 -5.50
C THR A 46 1.80 -3.95 -6.82
N PHE A 47 1.02 -3.33 -7.72
CA PHE A 47 1.54 -2.65 -8.91
C PHE A 47 2.46 -1.50 -8.50
N PHE A 48 3.29 -1.02 -9.43
CA PHE A 48 4.15 0.14 -9.21
C PHE A 48 4.60 0.73 -10.55
N ASP A 49 5.04 1.99 -10.54
CA ASP A 49 5.57 2.66 -11.74
C ASP A 49 7.00 2.19 -12.08
N ALA A 50 7.10 0.96 -12.59
CA ALA A 50 8.37 0.33 -12.95
C ALA A 50 9.14 1.03 -14.10
N GLY A 51 8.51 1.97 -14.80
CA GLY A 51 9.10 2.76 -15.87
C GLY A 51 9.53 4.17 -15.46
N GLY A 52 9.10 4.62 -14.28
CA GLY A 52 9.35 5.96 -13.76
C GLY A 52 9.92 5.92 -12.35
N ASP A 53 9.12 6.28 -11.37
CA ASP A 53 9.60 6.55 -10.00
C ASP A 53 9.62 5.33 -9.06
N ASN A 54 9.10 4.18 -9.52
CA ASN A 54 8.91 2.95 -8.77
C ASN A 54 8.02 3.07 -7.53
N PHE A 55 7.22 4.13 -7.39
CA PHE A 55 6.25 4.19 -6.31
C PHE A 55 5.14 3.15 -6.51
N PRO A 56 4.60 2.61 -5.42
CA PRO A 56 3.45 1.70 -5.47
C PRO A 56 2.25 2.31 -6.21
N ALA A 57 1.38 1.45 -6.73
CA ALA A 57 0.07 1.79 -7.26
C ALA A 57 -1.01 0.93 -6.59
N GLY A 58 -0.88 0.79 -5.27
CA GLY A 58 -1.85 0.15 -4.38
C GLY A 58 -1.59 0.54 -2.95
N ALA A 59 -2.64 0.58 -2.13
CA ALA A 59 -2.54 1.00 -0.74
C ALA A 59 -1.58 0.11 0.07
N LEU A 60 -0.93 0.69 1.07
CA LEU A 60 -0.05 -0.02 1.99
C LEU A 60 -0.28 0.48 3.40
N GLU A 61 -0.51 -0.44 4.33
CA GLU A 61 -0.53 -0.18 5.76
C GLU A 61 0.52 -1.08 6.43
N ILE A 62 1.37 -0.48 7.26
CA ILE A 62 2.43 -1.18 7.99
C ILE A 62 2.32 -0.78 9.46
N ASN A 63 2.16 -1.77 10.34
CA ASN A 63 2.12 -1.59 11.80
C ASN A 63 1.12 -0.53 12.30
N GLY A 64 -0.07 -0.47 11.69
CA GLY A 64 -1.19 0.39 12.08
C GLY A 64 -1.15 1.78 11.48
N GLN A 65 -0.29 2.00 10.48
CA GLN A 65 -0.13 3.27 9.81
C GLN A 65 -0.12 3.06 8.30
N PHE A 66 -1.03 3.70 7.59
CA PHE A 66 -0.97 3.77 6.14
C PHE A 66 0.31 4.50 5.72
N VAL A 67 0.97 3.99 4.70
CA VAL A 67 2.21 4.55 4.14
C VAL A 67 2.06 4.87 2.66
N TYR A 68 0.99 4.39 2.02
CA TYR A 68 0.64 4.76 0.66
C TYR A 68 -0.87 4.53 0.47
N ASN A 69 -1.53 5.43 -0.27
CA ASN A 69 -2.97 5.35 -0.52
C ASN A 69 -3.22 5.13 -2.01
N GLU A 70 -4.10 4.19 -2.33
CA GLU A 70 -4.55 3.99 -3.69
C GLU A 70 -5.80 3.12 -3.70
N LYS A 71 -6.72 3.45 -4.60
CA LYS A 71 -7.97 2.73 -4.77
C LYS A 71 -7.72 1.32 -5.34
N GLY A 72 -8.36 0.30 -4.78
CA GLY A 72 -8.24 -1.07 -5.28
C GLY A 72 -8.90 -2.11 -4.39
N THR A 73 -8.51 -3.39 -4.55
CA THR A 73 -8.85 -4.42 -3.57
C THR A 73 -7.80 -4.44 -2.48
N LEU A 74 -8.25 -4.26 -1.23
CA LEU A 74 -7.41 -4.20 -0.04
C LEU A 74 -7.50 -5.51 0.73
N LEU A 75 -6.36 -6.15 0.98
CA LEU A 75 -6.21 -7.26 1.92
C LEU A 75 -5.74 -6.69 3.26
N GLY A 76 -6.57 -6.81 4.31
CA GLY A 76 -6.20 -6.49 5.69
C GLY A 76 -5.79 -7.73 6.47
N ILE A 77 -4.73 -7.60 7.27
CA ILE A 77 -4.12 -8.65 8.07
C ILE A 77 -4.10 -8.19 9.53
N GLY A 78 -4.84 -8.91 10.36
CA GLY A 78 -5.04 -8.67 11.79
C GLY A 78 -4.32 -9.68 12.65
N ALA A 79 -4.42 -9.50 13.97
CA ALA A 79 -3.85 -10.44 14.93
C ALA A 79 -4.54 -11.81 14.84
N GLN A 80 -3.83 -12.87 15.25
CA GLN A 80 -4.37 -14.23 15.39
C GLN A 80 -5.01 -14.79 14.09
N GLY A 81 -4.45 -14.42 12.93
CA GLY A 81 -4.93 -14.89 11.63
C GLY A 81 -6.23 -14.27 11.16
N GLN A 82 -6.64 -13.13 11.73
CA GLN A 82 -7.76 -12.36 11.19
C GLN A 82 -7.38 -11.80 9.81
N LEU A 83 -8.22 -12.07 8.81
CA LEU A 83 -8.06 -11.56 7.45
C LEU A 83 -9.36 -10.91 7.00
N THR A 84 -9.26 -9.81 6.27
CA THR A 84 -10.37 -9.19 5.55
C THR A 84 -9.95 -8.85 4.14
N MET A 85 -10.90 -8.85 3.21
CA MET A 85 -10.67 -8.38 1.85
C MET A 85 -11.90 -7.65 1.33
N LEU A 86 -11.70 -6.46 0.79
CA LEU A 86 -12.76 -5.61 0.26
C LEU A 86 -12.22 -4.67 -0.82
N ARG A 87 -13.09 -4.16 -1.69
CA ARG A 87 -12.77 -3.02 -2.54
C ARG A 87 -12.82 -1.74 -1.72
N ALA A 88 -11.71 -0.99 -1.69
CA ALA A 88 -11.55 0.18 -0.84
C ALA A 88 -10.82 1.33 -1.54
N THR A 89 -11.00 2.51 -0.96
CA THR A 89 -10.13 3.68 -1.11
C THR A 89 -9.84 4.25 0.27
N GLU A 90 -8.73 4.96 0.38
CA GLU A 90 -8.28 5.60 1.60
C GLU A 90 -8.52 7.12 1.52
N GLU A 91 -9.10 7.69 2.57
CA GLU A 91 -9.32 9.13 2.69
C GLU A 91 -8.33 9.75 3.69
N LEU A 92 -7.25 10.32 3.14
CA LEU A 92 -6.23 11.01 3.91
C LEU A 92 -6.78 12.33 4.50
N SER A 93 -6.50 12.55 5.77
CA SER A 93 -6.83 13.78 6.48
C SER A 93 -5.59 14.37 7.15
N LEU A 94 -5.50 15.70 7.19
CA LEU A 94 -4.45 16.43 7.90
C LEU A 94 -5.07 17.66 8.57
N ASN A 95 -4.74 17.85 9.85
CA ASN A 95 -5.18 19.00 10.63
C ASN A 95 -3.97 19.65 11.32
N VAL A 96 -3.83 20.97 11.17
CA VAL A 96 -2.92 21.81 11.93
C VAL A 96 -3.73 22.74 12.81
N TYR A 97 -3.50 22.67 14.12
CA TYR A 97 -4.27 23.39 15.13
C TYR A 97 -3.55 24.66 15.55
N ASP A 98 -3.79 25.74 14.81
CA ASP A 98 -3.38 27.10 15.16
C ASP A 98 -4.39 27.73 16.14
N PRO A 99 -3.99 28.15 17.35
CA PRO A 99 -4.89 28.75 18.33
C PRO A 99 -5.49 30.09 17.87
N THR A 100 -4.94 30.72 16.84
CA THR A 100 -5.41 31.99 16.28
C THR A 100 -6.37 31.81 15.09
N ASN A 101 -6.54 30.58 14.59
CA ASN A 101 -7.37 30.29 13.42
C ASN A 101 -8.37 29.16 13.69
N PRO A 102 -9.68 29.36 13.43
CA PRO A 102 -10.68 28.31 13.63
C PRO A 102 -10.61 27.17 12.59
N ILE A 103 -9.91 27.34 11.47
CA ILE A 103 -9.82 26.35 10.39
C ILE A 103 -8.53 25.53 10.55
N SER A 104 -8.67 24.27 10.95
CA SER A 104 -7.53 23.37 11.13
C SER A 104 -7.21 22.47 9.93
N ASN A 105 -8.19 22.15 9.08
CA ASN A 105 -7.99 21.17 8.00
C ASN A 105 -7.04 21.69 6.91
N MET A 106 -6.17 20.83 6.39
CA MET A 106 -5.19 21.17 5.34
C MET A 106 -5.43 20.49 3.99
N TRP A 107 -6.46 19.64 3.85
CA TRP A 107 -6.80 18.91 2.61
C TRP A 107 -5.58 18.32 1.89
N PRO A 108 -4.90 17.34 2.49
CA PRO A 108 -3.72 16.73 1.89
C PRO A 108 -4.13 15.94 0.64
N TRP A 109 -3.31 16.03 -0.41
CA TRP A 109 -3.56 15.32 -1.67
C TRP A 109 -2.86 13.96 -1.69
N PHE A 110 -1.72 13.85 -1.01
CA PHE A 110 -0.82 12.72 -1.14
C PHE A 110 -0.22 12.30 0.19
N LEU A 111 -0.07 10.99 0.37
CA LEU A 111 0.72 10.36 1.42
C LEU A 111 1.91 9.66 0.76
N ASN A 112 3.12 10.11 1.07
CA ASN A 112 4.36 9.58 0.50
C ASN A 112 4.32 9.41 -1.03
N THR A 113 3.69 10.31 -1.79
CA THR A 113 3.67 10.24 -3.25
C THR A 113 4.56 11.32 -3.84
N LEU A 114 5.38 10.96 -4.84
CA LEU A 114 6.13 11.95 -5.61
C LEU A 114 5.15 12.80 -6.43
N SER A 115 5.22 14.11 -6.30
CA SER A 115 4.38 15.01 -7.09
C SER A 115 5.08 16.34 -7.34
N THR A 116 4.94 16.86 -8.57
CA THR A 116 5.41 18.19 -8.96
C THR A 116 4.27 19.21 -9.01
N ASN A 117 3.07 18.86 -8.53
CA ASN A 117 1.94 19.78 -8.58
C ASN A 117 2.19 20.95 -7.61
N PRO A 118 2.18 22.22 -8.08
CA PRO A 118 2.48 23.35 -7.22
C PRO A 118 1.38 23.64 -6.18
N MET A 119 0.18 23.09 -6.34
CA MET A 119 -0.98 23.32 -5.46
C MET A 119 -1.16 22.21 -4.40
N ARG A 120 -0.22 21.26 -4.30
CA ARG A 120 -0.37 20.13 -3.39
C ARG A 120 -0.05 20.51 -1.93
N VAL A 121 -0.71 19.79 -1.03
CA VAL A 121 -0.22 19.52 0.32
C VAL A 121 0.03 18.02 0.41
N SER A 122 1.17 17.61 0.94
CA SER A 122 1.57 16.20 1.03
C SER A 122 2.06 15.87 2.44
N VAL A 123 1.72 14.67 2.91
CA VAL A 123 2.26 14.11 4.15
C VAL A 123 3.39 13.16 3.77
N LEU A 124 4.61 13.47 4.20
CA LEU A 124 5.80 12.67 3.91
C LEU A 124 6.37 12.09 5.21
N THR A 125 6.28 10.78 5.33
CA THR A 125 6.83 9.98 6.44
C THR A 125 8.20 9.42 6.05
N PRO A 126 8.96 8.83 6.98
CA PRO A 126 10.25 8.20 6.67
C PRO A 126 10.21 7.14 5.55
N PHE A 127 9.04 6.55 5.25
CA PHE A 127 8.88 5.62 4.12
C PHE A 127 9.08 6.29 2.76
N TYR A 128 8.91 7.60 2.62
CA TYR A 128 9.21 8.34 1.39
C TYR A 128 10.71 8.41 1.07
N GLY A 129 11.54 8.21 2.10
CA GLY A 129 13.00 8.32 2.06
C GLY A 129 13.54 9.29 3.10
N PRO A 130 14.87 9.52 3.13
CA PRO A 130 15.51 10.32 4.16
C PRO A 130 15.31 11.85 4.02
N ARG A 131 14.73 12.30 2.90
CA ARG A 131 14.51 13.73 2.59
C ARG A 131 13.39 13.94 1.58
N THR A 132 12.81 15.12 1.60
CA THR A 132 11.89 15.59 0.54
C THR A 132 12.63 15.74 -0.80
N ARG A 133 11.88 15.88 -1.91
CA ARG A 133 12.45 15.88 -3.27
C ARG A 133 12.17 17.17 -4.06
N ASP A 134 11.28 18.04 -3.59
CA ASP A 134 10.96 19.31 -4.26
C ASP A 134 11.75 20.48 -3.64
N SER A 135 12.61 21.12 -4.43
CA SER A 135 13.38 22.29 -3.97
C SER A 135 12.57 23.58 -3.94
N SER A 136 11.33 23.57 -4.44
CA SER A 136 10.46 24.75 -4.52
C SER A 136 9.37 24.79 -3.44
N SER A 137 9.21 23.72 -2.66
CA SER A 137 8.20 23.63 -1.60
C SER A 137 8.59 24.37 -0.34
N VAL A 138 7.59 24.67 0.49
CA VAL A 138 7.76 24.96 1.91
C VAL A 138 7.47 23.69 2.69
N VAL A 139 8.30 23.35 3.67
CA VAL A 139 8.17 22.10 4.44
C VAL A 139 7.99 22.43 5.91
N ALA A 140 6.88 22.00 6.51
CA ALA A 140 6.69 22.04 7.95
C ALA A 140 7.07 20.68 8.55
N GLU A 141 8.16 20.67 9.32
CA GLU A 141 8.70 19.49 9.99
C GLU A 141 7.90 19.23 11.28
N VAL A 142 7.35 18.01 11.40
CA VAL A 142 6.51 17.61 12.54
C VAL A 142 7.17 16.50 13.33
N GLU A 143 7.47 16.77 14.59
CA GLU A 143 7.91 15.77 15.56
C GLU A 143 6.90 15.67 16.70
N ASN A 144 6.59 14.45 17.15
CA ASN A 144 5.67 14.22 18.28
C ASN A 144 4.34 15.01 18.15
N ASN A 145 3.77 15.05 16.93
CA ASN A 145 2.57 15.79 16.57
C ASN A 145 2.64 17.31 16.75
N LYS A 146 3.84 17.90 16.69
CA LYS A 146 4.03 19.35 16.80
C LYS A 146 4.98 19.85 15.71
N ILE A 147 4.64 20.97 15.08
CA ILE A 147 5.53 21.62 14.11
C ILE A 147 6.73 22.17 14.87
N VAL A 148 7.92 21.67 14.55
CA VAL A 148 9.18 22.07 15.21
C VAL A 148 9.98 23.06 14.37
N ALA A 149 9.83 23.01 13.04
CA ALA A 149 10.50 23.92 12.12
C ALA A 149 9.69 24.09 10.83
N ILE A 150 9.98 25.17 10.10
CA ILE A 150 9.47 25.44 8.75
C ILE A 150 10.69 25.78 7.90
N HIS A 151 10.84 25.06 6.78
CA HIS A 151 11.99 25.14 5.89
C HIS A 151 11.55 25.49 4.48
N ASP A 152 12.47 26.08 3.71
CA ASP A 152 12.33 26.23 2.27
C ASP A 152 13.12 25.13 1.54
N GLY A 153 12.47 24.45 0.60
CA GLY A 153 13.07 23.44 -0.27
C GLY A 153 13.34 22.08 0.40
N ILE A 154 14.39 21.41 -0.07
CA ILE A 154 14.70 20.03 0.30
C ILE A 154 15.06 19.94 1.78
N THR A 155 14.30 19.13 2.52
CA THR A 155 14.35 19.03 3.98
C THR A 155 14.53 17.55 4.39
N PRO A 156 15.34 17.23 5.41
CA PRO A 156 15.39 15.89 5.99
C PRO A 156 14.04 15.52 6.65
N ILE A 157 13.54 14.31 6.39
CA ILE A 157 12.30 13.83 7.02
C ILE A 157 12.62 13.28 8.42
N PRO A 158 11.94 13.72 9.49
CA PRO A 158 12.24 13.29 10.86
C PRO A 158 11.87 11.81 11.07
N SER A 159 12.79 11.03 11.66
CA SER A 159 12.61 9.58 11.86
C SER A 159 11.49 9.20 12.85
N ASN A 160 11.12 10.12 13.74
CA ASN A 160 10.06 9.98 14.75
C ASN A 160 8.86 10.88 14.44
N GLY A 161 8.68 11.23 13.17
CA GLY A 161 7.73 12.26 12.74
C GLY A 161 7.32 12.13 11.29
N TYR A 162 6.92 13.26 10.71
CA TYR A 162 6.59 13.40 9.30
C TYR A 162 6.74 14.86 8.89
N ASP A 163 6.82 15.10 7.60
CA ASP A 163 6.81 16.43 7.00
C ASP A 163 5.44 16.71 6.36
N ILE A 164 5.00 17.97 6.47
CA ILE A 164 3.94 18.53 5.64
C ILE A 164 4.62 19.32 4.53
N GLU A 165 4.70 18.74 3.33
CA GLU A 165 5.26 19.39 2.15
C GLU A 165 4.17 20.20 1.42
N ILE A 166 4.38 21.51 1.29
CA ILE A 166 3.44 22.44 0.70
C ILE A 166 4.05 22.97 -0.60
N GLY A 167 3.41 22.68 -1.72
CA GLY A 167 3.90 23.08 -3.04
C GLY A 167 4.03 24.60 -3.20
N ALA A 168 4.91 25.05 -4.10
CA ALA A 168 5.24 26.47 -4.27
C ALA A 168 4.05 27.40 -4.60
N GLY A 169 2.99 26.85 -5.19
CA GLY A 169 1.75 27.55 -5.49
C GLY A 169 0.84 27.62 -4.26
N GLU A 170 0.67 26.49 -3.57
CA GLU A 170 -0.13 26.38 -2.34
C GLU A 170 0.47 27.23 -1.22
N ALA A 171 1.80 27.33 -1.14
CA ALA A 171 2.51 28.19 -0.21
C ALA A 171 2.18 29.69 -0.36
N LYS A 172 1.59 30.11 -1.48
CA LYS A 172 1.17 31.51 -1.73
C LYS A 172 -0.30 31.75 -1.41
N THR A 173 -1.04 30.72 -0.99
CA THR A 173 -2.44 30.85 -0.57
C THR A 173 -2.53 31.17 0.93
N PRO A 174 -3.71 31.53 1.46
CA PRO A 174 -3.90 31.71 2.89
C PRO A 174 -3.63 30.47 3.76
N ILE A 175 -3.39 29.29 3.18
CA ILE A 175 -3.05 28.08 3.95
C ILE A 175 -1.82 28.30 4.83
N MET A 176 -0.81 29.02 4.35
CA MET A 176 0.43 29.27 5.08
C MET A 176 0.25 30.18 6.29
N GLN A 177 -0.84 30.95 6.34
CA GLN A 177 -1.17 31.77 7.52
C GLN A 177 -1.67 30.92 8.70
N ARG A 178 -1.77 29.60 8.54
CA ARG A 178 -2.31 28.65 9.52
C ARG A 178 -1.26 27.61 9.97
N VAL A 179 0.00 27.80 9.58
CA VAL A 179 1.08 26.84 9.80
C VAL A 179 2.21 27.59 10.50
N HIS A 180 2.33 27.37 11.81
CA HIS A 180 3.34 28.01 12.64
C HIS A 180 4.11 26.98 13.46
N VAL A 181 5.38 27.28 13.73
CA VAL A 181 6.17 26.52 14.70
C VAL A 181 5.46 26.57 16.05
N GLY A 182 5.23 25.41 16.64
CA GLY A 182 4.46 25.28 17.87
C GLY A 182 3.09 24.67 17.69
N ASP A 183 2.52 24.71 16.48
CA ASP A 183 1.18 24.19 16.23
C ASP A 183 1.16 22.67 16.36
N ARG A 184 0.06 22.14 16.90
CA ARG A 184 -0.18 20.70 16.90
C ARG A 184 -0.60 20.28 15.50
N ALA A 185 0.03 19.26 14.94
CA ALA A 185 -0.29 18.72 13.62
C ALA A 185 -0.58 17.22 13.73
N VAL A 186 -1.71 16.78 13.17
CA VAL A 186 -2.12 15.37 13.17
C VAL A 186 -2.73 15.03 11.82
N TRP A 187 -2.26 13.94 11.23
CA TRP A 187 -2.88 13.32 10.08
C TRP A 187 -3.49 11.97 10.45
N GLY A 188 -4.33 11.45 9.58
CA GLY A 188 -4.94 10.13 9.74
C GLY A 188 -5.59 9.68 8.45
N ASP A 189 -5.94 8.40 8.42
CA ASP A 189 -6.48 7.74 7.25
C ASP A 189 -7.79 7.02 7.58
N THR A 190 -8.71 6.99 6.63
CA THR A 190 -10.00 6.33 6.75
C THR A 190 -10.24 5.44 5.54
N VAL A 191 -10.40 4.13 5.79
CA VAL A 191 -10.79 3.17 4.76
C VAL A 191 -12.26 3.33 4.42
N VAL A 192 -12.59 3.51 3.15
CA VAL A 192 -13.94 3.64 2.62
C VAL A 192 -14.21 2.52 1.60
N SER A 193 -15.29 1.77 1.81
CA SER A 193 -15.70 0.71 0.89
C SER A 193 -16.20 1.29 -0.43
N LEU A 194 -15.63 0.85 -1.56
CA LEU A 194 -16.07 1.27 -2.89
C LEU A 194 -17.46 0.74 -3.26
N ASP A 195 -17.87 -0.40 -2.69
CA ASP A 195 -19.17 -1.00 -2.97
C ASP A 195 -20.32 -0.29 -2.25
N THR A 196 -20.05 0.32 -1.09
CA THR A 196 -21.10 0.92 -0.23
C THR A 196 -20.95 2.42 -0.02
N GLY A 197 -19.79 3.00 -0.31
CA GLY A 197 -19.45 4.40 -0.01
C GLY A 197 -19.37 4.70 1.49
N LYS A 198 -19.23 3.67 2.34
CA LYS A 198 -19.21 3.81 3.81
C LYS A 198 -17.82 3.55 4.36
N THR A 199 -17.47 4.28 5.42
CA THR A 199 -16.30 4.01 6.24
C THR A 199 -16.33 2.58 6.78
N VAL A 200 -15.18 1.92 6.73
CA VAL A 200 -14.95 0.58 7.25
C VAL A 200 -14.05 0.68 8.48
N PRO A 201 -14.49 0.19 9.66
CA PRO A 201 -13.61 0.10 10.82
C PRO A 201 -12.44 -0.85 10.51
N PHE A 202 -11.25 -0.30 10.31
CA PHE A 202 -10.10 -1.05 9.84
C PHE A 202 -9.00 -1.23 10.90
N SER A 203 -9.16 -0.64 12.08
CA SER A 203 -8.17 -0.66 13.17
C SER A 203 -7.81 -2.04 13.73
N ALA A 204 -8.55 -3.09 13.36
CA ALA A 204 -8.22 -4.48 13.71
C ALA A 204 -7.11 -5.09 12.82
N TYR A 205 -6.75 -4.41 11.73
CA TYR A 205 -5.83 -4.90 10.71
C TYR A 205 -4.65 -3.92 10.60
N PRO A 206 -3.60 -4.04 11.44
CA PRO A 206 -2.47 -3.11 11.40
C PRO A 206 -1.59 -3.26 10.15
N ASN A 207 -1.86 -4.25 9.31
CA ASN A 207 -1.09 -4.50 8.10
C ASN A 207 -2.06 -4.68 6.93
N ALA A 208 -1.80 -4.00 5.82
CA ALA A 208 -2.66 -4.10 4.65
C ALA A 208 -1.90 -3.87 3.35
N ILE A 209 -2.38 -4.51 2.29
CA ILE A 209 -1.85 -4.33 0.95
C ILE A 209 -2.97 -4.30 -0.08
N GLY A 210 -2.94 -3.27 -0.92
CA GLY A 210 -3.87 -3.04 -2.01
C GLY A 210 -3.28 -3.49 -3.33
N ALA A 211 -4.10 -4.12 -4.17
CA ALA A 211 -3.83 -4.38 -5.57
C ALA A 211 -5.17 -4.51 -6.30
N GLY A 212 -5.44 -5.65 -6.93
CA GLY A 212 -6.69 -5.96 -7.60
C GLY A 212 -6.50 -6.27 -9.08
N PRO A 213 -7.60 -6.46 -9.82
CA PRO A 213 -8.98 -6.38 -9.32
C PRO A 213 -9.33 -7.52 -8.35
N MET A 214 -10.44 -7.35 -7.62
CA MET A 214 -11.05 -8.43 -6.86
C MET A 214 -11.41 -9.58 -7.81
N LEU A 215 -11.14 -10.81 -7.37
CA LEU A 215 -11.47 -12.02 -8.11
C LEU A 215 -12.68 -12.72 -7.47
N LEU A 216 -12.62 -12.89 -6.15
CA LEU A 216 -13.65 -13.55 -5.36
C LEU A 216 -14.06 -12.72 -4.16
N ASN A 217 -15.37 -12.66 -3.95
CA ASN A 217 -16.00 -12.10 -2.77
C ASN A 217 -16.98 -13.12 -2.20
N ASN A 218 -16.73 -13.56 -0.97
CA ASN A 218 -17.58 -14.54 -0.27
C ASN A 218 -17.88 -15.80 -1.11
N GLY A 219 -16.84 -16.37 -1.73
CA GLY A 219 -16.86 -17.59 -2.54
C GLY A 219 -17.49 -17.44 -3.93
N ARG A 220 -17.86 -16.22 -4.33
CA ARG A 220 -18.42 -15.92 -5.65
C ARG A 220 -17.43 -15.13 -6.48
N ILE A 221 -17.42 -15.38 -7.77
CA ILE A 221 -16.68 -14.55 -8.72
C ILE A 221 -17.34 -13.17 -8.73
N ASP A 222 -16.51 -12.17 -8.44
CA ASP A 222 -16.91 -10.78 -8.29
C ASP A 222 -15.77 -9.95 -8.88
N ILE A 223 -15.80 -9.73 -10.19
CA ILE A 223 -14.78 -9.01 -10.96
C ILE A 223 -15.40 -7.72 -11.47
N GLU A 224 -14.99 -6.59 -10.89
CA GLU A 224 -15.47 -5.26 -11.25
C GLU A 224 -14.30 -4.25 -11.37
N PRO A 225 -13.35 -4.46 -12.30
CA PRO A 225 -12.11 -3.69 -12.39
C PRO A 225 -12.33 -2.18 -12.51
N ALA A 226 -13.39 -1.74 -13.19
CA ALA A 226 -13.71 -0.32 -13.34
C ALA A 226 -14.01 0.39 -11.99
N LYS A 227 -14.59 -0.31 -11.00
CA LYS A 227 -14.78 0.26 -9.64
C LYS A 227 -13.43 0.56 -9.00
N GLU A 228 -12.46 -0.30 -9.26
CA GLU A 228 -11.11 -0.26 -8.70
C GLU A 228 -10.16 0.62 -9.55
N GLY A 229 -10.58 1.10 -10.72
CA GLY A 229 -9.72 1.87 -11.64
C GLY A 229 -8.70 1.01 -12.39
N LEU A 230 -8.97 -0.29 -12.53
CA LEU A 230 -8.07 -1.30 -13.08
C LEU A 230 -8.62 -1.95 -14.36
N ASP A 231 -9.28 -1.15 -15.22
CA ASP A 231 -9.99 -1.61 -16.42
C ASP A 231 -9.14 -1.62 -17.71
N ASN A 232 -7.83 -1.43 -17.59
CA ASN A 232 -6.92 -1.48 -18.72
C ASN A 232 -6.66 -2.93 -19.19
N TYR A 233 -6.36 -3.06 -20.48
CA TYR A 233 -6.21 -4.36 -21.17
C TYR A 233 -5.14 -5.25 -20.52
N GLU A 234 -4.00 -4.67 -20.13
CA GLU A 234 -2.88 -5.40 -19.53
C GLU A 234 -3.26 -6.05 -18.20
N VAL A 235 -4.15 -5.42 -17.44
CA VAL A 235 -4.65 -5.97 -16.19
C VAL A 235 -5.75 -6.99 -16.46
N VAL A 236 -6.78 -6.65 -17.23
CA VAL A 236 -8.01 -7.46 -17.34
C VAL A 236 -7.89 -8.63 -18.33
N ASP A 237 -7.53 -8.33 -19.58
CA ASP A 237 -7.72 -9.25 -20.71
C ASP A 237 -6.45 -9.98 -21.14
N ALA A 238 -5.28 -9.39 -20.90
CA ALA A 238 -4.00 -9.97 -21.31
C ALA A 238 -3.82 -11.36 -20.68
N VAL A 239 -3.47 -12.35 -21.49
CA VAL A 239 -3.11 -13.68 -20.98
C VAL A 239 -1.60 -13.66 -20.70
N THR A 240 -1.21 -13.81 -19.44
CA THR A 240 0.17 -13.65 -18.99
C THR A 240 0.43 -14.42 -17.69
N LEU A 241 1.64 -14.29 -17.15
CA LEU A 241 1.97 -14.70 -15.78
C LEU A 241 1.13 -13.89 -14.79
N ARG A 242 0.51 -14.55 -13.82
CA ARG A 242 -0.37 -13.91 -12.82
C ARG A 242 0.07 -14.27 -11.42
N SER A 243 -0.09 -13.31 -10.51
CA SER A 243 0.06 -13.50 -9.08
C SER A 243 -1.28 -13.26 -8.41
N VAL A 244 -1.66 -14.13 -7.50
CA VAL A 244 -2.94 -14.09 -6.80
C VAL A 244 -2.68 -14.33 -5.32
N VAL A 245 -3.34 -13.55 -4.48
CA VAL A 245 -3.47 -13.86 -3.05
C VAL A 245 -4.94 -14.00 -2.71
N GLY A 246 -5.25 -14.99 -1.88
CA GLY A 246 -6.60 -15.18 -1.37
C GLY A 246 -6.62 -16.10 -0.17
N PHE A 247 -7.77 -16.18 0.49
CA PHE A 247 -7.94 -17.04 1.65
C PHE A 247 -9.31 -17.70 1.67
N ASN A 248 -9.41 -18.79 2.41
CA ASN A 248 -10.65 -19.54 2.59
C ASN A 248 -11.18 -19.40 4.03
N SER A 249 -12.38 -19.94 4.27
CA SER A 249 -13.06 -19.88 5.57
C SER A 249 -12.35 -20.67 6.69
N SER A 250 -11.43 -21.58 6.36
CA SER A 250 -10.62 -22.31 7.36
C SER A 250 -9.41 -21.50 7.86
N GLY A 251 -9.16 -20.30 7.31
CA GLY A 251 -8.02 -19.46 7.70
C GLY A 251 -6.73 -19.86 6.99
N GLN A 252 -6.82 -20.48 5.82
CA GLN A 252 -5.67 -20.72 4.96
C GLN A 252 -5.53 -19.55 3.98
N LEU A 253 -4.42 -18.83 4.06
CA LEU A 253 -3.98 -17.87 3.05
C LEU A 253 -3.22 -18.62 1.96
N VAL A 254 -3.41 -18.26 0.71
CA VAL A 254 -2.80 -18.90 -0.45
C VAL A 254 -2.10 -17.85 -1.29
N PHE A 255 -0.81 -18.07 -1.50
CA PHE A 255 -0.03 -17.39 -2.53
C PHE A 255 -0.03 -18.27 -3.77
N LEU A 256 -0.46 -17.72 -4.89
CA LEU A 256 -0.64 -18.46 -6.14
C LEU A 256 0.04 -17.71 -7.27
N THR A 257 0.80 -18.44 -8.09
CA THR A 257 1.29 -17.94 -9.38
C THR A 257 0.83 -18.84 -10.51
N ILE A 258 0.26 -18.24 -11.55
CA ILE A 258 -0.33 -18.91 -12.72
C ILE A 258 0.49 -18.49 -13.94
N HIS A 259 0.78 -19.45 -14.84
CA HIS A 259 1.69 -19.18 -15.95
C HIS A 259 1.02 -18.45 -17.12
N ASP A 260 -0.24 -18.76 -17.39
CA ASP A 260 -0.96 -18.33 -18.59
C ASP A 260 -2.44 -18.16 -18.22
N ALA A 261 -2.82 -16.94 -17.81
CA ALA A 261 -4.19 -16.60 -17.46
C ALA A 261 -4.49 -15.10 -17.66
N ASN A 262 -5.75 -14.81 -17.94
CA ASN A 262 -6.34 -13.49 -17.70
C ASN A 262 -7.11 -13.48 -16.36
N VAL A 263 -7.60 -12.31 -15.95
CA VAL A 263 -8.28 -12.11 -14.64
C VAL A 263 -9.50 -13.03 -14.47
N TYR A 264 -10.26 -13.27 -15.53
CA TYR A 264 -11.41 -14.16 -15.46
C TYR A 264 -10.99 -15.61 -15.20
N GLN A 265 -9.90 -16.08 -15.82
CA GLN A 265 -9.35 -17.40 -15.59
C GLN A 265 -8.73 -17.52 -14.19
N GLU A 266 -8.06 -16.48 -13.70
CA GLU A 266 -7.57 -16.42 -12.32
C GLU A 266 -8.70 -16.65 -11.31
N ALA A 267 -9.84 -15.95 -11.48
CA ALA A 267 -10.96 -16.11 -10.57
C ALA A 267 -11.58 -17.52 -10.62
N GLN A 268 -11.65 -18.15 -11.80
CA GLN A 268 -12.09 -19.54 -11.90
C GLN A 268 -11.13 -20.50 -11.19
N ILE A 269 -9.81 -20.29 -11.33
CA ILE A 269 -8.78 -21.09 -10.66
C ILE A 269 -8.88 -20.90 -9.14
N ALA A 270 -8.92 -19.64 -8.66
CA ALA A 270 -9.08 -19.31 -7.25
C ALA A 270 -10.33 -19.97 -6.65
N LYS A 271 -11.44 -19.97 -7.40
CA LYS A 271 -12.69 -20.60 -6.96
C LYS A 271 -12.57 -22.11 -6.91
N ALA A 272 -11.92 -22.72 -7.90
CA ALA A 272 -11.67 -24.16 -7.94
C ALA A 272 -10.77 -24.63 -6.79
N LEU A 273 -9.85 -23.78 -6.32
CA LEU A 273 -9.03 -24.00 -5.13
C LEU A 273 -9.79 -23.81 -3.81
N GLY A 274 -11.07 -23.43 -3.86
CA GLY A 274 -11.92 -23.27 -2.68
C GLY A 274 -11.69 -21.97 -1.91
N LEU A 275 -11.06 -20.97 -2.53
CA LEU A 275 -10.88 -19.66 -1.91
C LEU A 275 -12.23 -18.96 -1.72
N THR A 276 -12.36 -18.24 -0.60
CA THR A 276 -13.54 -17.46 -0.26
C THR A 276 -13.36 -16.00 -0.67
N TYR A 277 -12.15 -15.47 -0.50
CA TYR A 277 -11.74 -14.15 -0.98
C TYR A 277 -10.46 -14.30 -1.78
N ALA A 278 -10.33 -13.56 -2.87
CA ALA A 278 -9.11 -13.53 -3.68
C ALA A 278 -9.03 -12.24 -4.49
N MET A 279 -7.81 -11.77 -4.70
CA MET A 279 -7.49 -10.62 -5.56
C MET A 279 -6.30 -10.93 -6.45
N ASN A 280 -6.28 -10.31 -7.62
CA ASN A 280 -5.09 -10.25 -8.47
C ASN A 280 -4.03 -9.34 -7.83
N LEU A 281 -2.76 -9.69 -7.99
CA LEU A 281 -1.58 -8.91 -7.64
C LEU A 281 -0.86 -8.45 -8.92
N ASP A 282 0.25 -7.71 -8.79
CA ASP A 282 1.03 -7.33 -9.98
C ASP A 282 1.51 -8.57 -10.75
N GLY A 283 1.30 -8.55 -12.07
CA GLY A 283 1.46 -9.71 -12.94
C GLY A 283 2.69 -9.61 -13.86
N GLY A 284 2.68 -10.41 -14.91
CA GLY A 284 3.69 -10.40 -15.96
C GLY A 284 5.11 -10.56 -15.42
N SER A 285 5.97 -9.59 -15.72
CA SER A 285 7.37 -9.64 -15.29
C SER A 285 7.54 -9.54 -13.76
N SER A 286 6.54 -9.06 -13.01
CA SER A 286 6.56 -9.03 -11.55
C SER A 286 6.25 -10.37 -10.89
N THR A 287 5.61 -11.30 -11.60
CA THR A 287 5.11 -12.54 -11.00
C THR A 287 6.24 -13.31 -10.34
N GLY A 288 6.15 -13.46 -9.02
CA GLY A 288 7.20 -14.03 -8.20
C GLY A 288 6.66 -14.80 -7.02
N LEU A 289 7.19 -15.99 -6.79
CA LEU A 289 6.88 -16.81 -5.63
C LEU A 289 8.15 -17.44 -5.09
N TRP A 290 8.42 -17.20 -3.82
CA TRP A 290 9.62 -17.62 -3.12
C TRP A 290 9.23 -18.35 -1.83
N TYR A 291 9.93 -19.45 -1.52
CA TYR A 291 9.68 -20.26 -0.33
C TYR A 291 10.98 -20.91 0.13
N GLU A 292 11.34 -20.74 1.41
CA GLU A 292 12.50 -21.36 2.07
C GLU A 292 13.80 -21.29 1.25
N GLY A 293 14.19 -20.09 0.82
CA GLY A 293 15.46 -19.88 0.12
C GLY A 293 15.43 -20.12 -1.39
N ARG A 294 14.32 -20.58 -1.96
CA ARG A 294 14.20 -20.94 -3.38
C ARG A 294 13.02 -20.25 -4.05
N TYR A 295 13.19 -19.95 -5.34
CA TYR A 295 12.10 -19.52 -6.19
C TYR A 295 11.29 -20.73 -6.66
N LEU A 296 9.96 -20.65 -6.47
CA LEU A 296 9.00 -21.48 -7.18
C LEU A 296 8.63 -20.83 -8.52
N THR A 297 8.53 -19.50 -8.53
CA THR A 297 8.36 -18.67 -9.73
C THR A 297 9.33 -17.49 -9.64
N VAL A 298 10.20 -17.33 -10.64
CA VAL A 298 11.25 -16.30 -10.65
C VAL A 298 10.69 -15.02 -11.31
N PRO A 299 10.68 -13.86 -10.61
CA PRO A 299 10.35 -12.58 -11.24
C PRO A 299 11.32 -12.25 -12.37
N GLN A 300 10.82 -11.60 -13.41
CA GLN A 300 11.63 -11.10 -14.53
C GLN A 300 12.09 -9.65 -14.33
N ARG A 301 11.61 -8.97 -13.28
CA ARG A 301 12.06 -7.63 -12.85
C ARG A 301 12.24 -7.55 -11.33
N ALA A 302 12.93 -6.51 -10.88
CA ALA A 302 12.92 -6.12 -9.48
C ALA A 302 11.53 -5.59 -9.08
N LEU A 303 11.19 -5.69 -7.80
CA LEU A 303 9.87 -5.43 -7.24
C LEU A 303 9.93 -4.29 -6.23
N ALA A 304 8.88 -3.49 -6.14
CA ALA A 304 8.74 -2.44 -5.12
C ALA A 304 8.18 -2.99 -3.80
N THR A 305 7.28 -3.97 -3.87
CA THR A 305 6.60 -4.53 -2.69
C THR A 305 6.44 -6.04 -2.77
N ALA A 306 6.23 -6.67 -1.62
CA ALA A 306 5.90 -8.08 -1.48
C ALA A 306 4.90 -8.30 -0.34
N ILE A 307 4.27 -9.47 -0.31
CA ILE A 307 3.66 -10.02 0.90
C ILE A 307 4.61 -11.10 1.41
N VAL A 308 5.05 -10.97 2.66
CA VAL A 308 6.00 -11.88 3.29
C VAL A 308 5.35 -12.64 4.43
N VAL A 309 5.88 -13.83 4.70
CA VAL A 309 5.46 -14.70 5.81
C VAL A 309 6.68 -15.00 6.64
N GLU A 310 6.59 -14.77 7.95
CA GLU A 310 7.64 -15.02 8.93
C GLU A 310 7.23 -16.14 9.89
N GLU A 311 8.24 -16.86 10.39
CA GLU A 311 8.08 -17.81 11.50
C GLU A 311 8.68 -17.18 12.77
N ARG A 312 7.87 -17.06 13.83
CA ARG A 312 8.20 -16.45 15.13
C ARG A 312 8.40 -17.49 16.24
#